data_AF-A0ABD7M6Z8-F1
#
_entry.id   AF-A0ABD7M6Z8-F1
#
_cell.length_a   1.000
_cell.length_b   1.000
_cell.length_c   1.000
_cell.angle_alpha   90.00
_cell.angle_beta   90.00
_cell.angle_gamma   90.00
#
_symmetry.space_group_name_H-M   'P 1'
#
loop_
_entity.id
_entity.type
_entity.pdbx_description
1 polymer ?
#
loop_
_entity_poly.entity_id
_entity_poly.type
_entity_poly.pdbx_seq_one_letter_code
_entity_poly.pdbx_strand_id
1 'polypeptide(L)'
;MGEEHTTLTSTDGEPTSGYWYTRGAREIEPVDVLNLLRRYREAERRMRARTRDSMGMGETHLSALRYLLRADRRGHKVRQRDLASALEITPASASALVDRLVRDGYARRAPHPQDRRSVVVEPTAKTDHEVRATLGAMHSSMLAAVEGLTPAELAGAAAFLRALIRSVEEHDEDEADQPA
;
A
#
# COMPACT_ATOMS: atom_id res chain seq x y z
N MET A 1 -65.45 55.67 31.49
CA MET A 1 -65.30 56.26 32.83
C MET A 1 -64.62 55.21 33.70
N GLY A 2 -63.32 55.40 33.95
CA GLY A 2 -62.36 54.36 34.31
C GLY A 2 -61.19 54.36 33.32
N GLU A 3 -60.24 55.28 33.51
CA GLU A 3 -59.13 55.56 32.61
C GLU A 3 -57.86 55.90 33.44
N GLU A 4 -56.61 55.56 33.07
CA GLU A 4 -56.10 54.74 31.95
C GLU A 4 -55.34 53.48 32.51
N HIS A 5 -54.01 53.29 32.60
CA HIS A 5 -52.84 54.02 32.10
C HIS A 5 -51.72 53.08 31.56
N THR A 6 -51.04 53.54 30.51
CA THR A 6 -49.97 52.96 29.70
C THR A 6 -48.66 52.60 30.44
N THR A 7 -47.97 51.51 30.04
CA THR A 7 -46.50 51.55 29.77
C THR A 7 -45.99 50.39 28.89
N LEU A 8 -44.97 50.69 28.09
CA LEU A 8 -44.23 49.78 27.18
C LEU A 8 -43.30 48.84 27.99
N THR A 9 -42.81 47.71 27.47
CA THR A 9 -41.71 47.66 26.48
C THR A 9 -41.50 46.26 25.91
N SER A 10 -41.14 46.18 24.62
CA SER A 10 -40.67 44.96 23.96
C SER A 10 -39.16 44.80 24.12
N THR A 11 -38.69 43.63 24.54
CA THR A 11 -37.29 43.23 24.42
C THR A 11 -37.20 41.74 24.06
N ASP A 12 -36.54 41.46 22.94
CA ASP A 12 -35.82 40.26 22.47
C ASP A 12 -36.21 38.85 22.95
N GLY A 13 -36.27 37.92 21.99
CA GLY A 13 -36.31 36.49 22.27
C GLY A 13 -34.92 35.93 22.58
N GLU A 14 -34.74 35.32 23.75
CA GLU A 14 -33.52 34.58 24.07
C GLU A 14 -33.40 33.29 23.24
N PRO A 15 -32.20 32.96 22.71
CA PRO A 15 -32.01 31.73 21.95
C PRO A 15 -32.09 30.50 22.86
N THR A 16 -32.64 29.40 22.35
CA THR A 16 -32.73 28.12 23.05
C THR A 16 -31.37 27.67 23.60
N SER A 17 -31.22 27.71 24.93
CA SER A 17 -30.03 27.23 25.63
C SER A 17 -29.93 25.71 25.51
N GLY A 18 -29.26 25.25 24.46
CA GLY A 18 -28.96 23.84 24.21
C GLY A 18 -27.95 23.30 25.21
N TYR A 19 -28.43 22.86 26.38
CA TYR A 19 -27.61 22.29 27.44
C TYR A 19 -26.82 21.05 26.93
N TRP A 20 -25.54 21.28 26.63
CA TRP A 20 -24.45 20.30 26.68
C TRP A 20 -24.75 18.95 26.01
N TYR A 21 -24.85 18.95 24.69
CA TYR A 21 -23.71 18.54 23.86
C TYR A 21 -24.00 18.88 22.40
N THR A 22 -23.28 19.84 21.83
CA THR A 22 -23.00 19.76 20.39
C THR A 22 -22.26 18.44 20.18
N ARG A 23 -22.92 17.49 19.53
CA ARG A 23 -22.29 16.28 19.01
C ARG A 23 -21.46 16.65 17.79
N GLY A 24 -20.44 17.49 18.01
CA GLY A 24 -19.44 17.81 17.01
C GLY A 24 -18.92 16.51 16.43
N ALA A 25 -18.78 16.45 15.11
CA ALA A 25 -18.02 15.37 14.50
C ALA A 25 -16.67 15.36 15.20
N ARG A 26 -16.27 14.21 15.78
CA ARG A 26 -14.97 14.09 16.44
C ARG A 26 -13.92 14.55 15.44
N GLU A 27 -13.19 15.61 15.78
CA GLU A 27 -12.03 16.01 15.02
C GLU A 27 -11.08 14.81 14.99
N ILE A 28 -10.52 14.51 13.82
CA ILE A 28 -9.73 13.30 13.64
C ILE A 28 -8.36 13.56 14.25
N GLU A 29 -8.16 13.05 15.46
CA GLU A 29 -6.91 13.22 16.19
C GLU A 29 -5.74 12.56 15.44
N PRO A 30 -4.50 13.06 15.57
CA PRO A 30 -3.33 12.45 14.94
C PRO A 30 -3.18 10.95 15.26
N VAL A 31 -3.57 10.54 16.47
CA VAL A 31 -3.58 9.14 16.90
C VAL A 31 -4.60 8.28 16.15
N ASP A 32 -5.74 8.84 15.74
CA ASP A 32 -6.73 8.12 14.93
C ASP A 32 -6.21 7.84 13.52
N VAL A 33 -5.48 8.79 12.92
CA VAL A 33 -4.84 8.59 11.61
C VAL A 33 -3.77 7.48 11.68
N LEU A 34 -2.97 7.44 12.75
CA LEU A 34 -1.99 6.36 12.98
C LEU A 34 -2.66 4.99 13.27
N ASN A 35 -3.79 4.98 13.98
CA ASN A 35 -4.60 3.77 14.18
C ASN A 35 -5.22 3.27 12.86
N LEU A 36 -5.69 4.17 12.00
CA LEU A 36 -6.18 3.86 10.65
C LEU A 36 -5.05 3.28 9.78
N LEU A 37 -3.84 3.85 9.81
CA LEU A 37 -2.66 3.31 9.13
C LEU A 37 -2.33 1.89 9.61
N ARG A 38 -2.37 1.62 10.93
CA ARG A 38 -2.14 0.28 11.49
C ARG A 38 -3.18 -0.72 10.99
N ARG A 39 -4.47 -0.36 11.05
CA ARG A 39 -5.58 -1.17 10.51
C ARG A 39 -5.46 -1.41 9.00
N TYR A 40 -5.01 -0.41 8.24
CA TYR A 40 -4.73 -0.56 6.81
C TYR A 40 -3.60 -1.57 6.55
N ARG A 41 -2.46 -1.44 7.24
CA ARG A 41 -1.34 -2.40 7.14
C ARG A 41 -1.79 -3.83 7.52
N GLU A 42 -2.69 -3.99 8.48
CA GLU A 42 -3.29 -5.29 8.85
C GLU A 42 -4.27 -5.84 7.79
N ALA A 43 -5.13 -4.99 7.23
CA ALA A 43 -6.03 -5.37 6.14
C ALA A 43 -5.23 -5.78 4.89
N GLU A 44 -4.17 -5.05 4.57
CA GLU A 44 -3.25 -5.35 3.48
C GLU A 44 -2.55 -6.69 3.69
N ARG A 45 -1.96 -6.95 4.88
CA ARG A 45 -1.36 -8.25 5.20
C ARG A 45 -2.35 -9.42 5.03
N ARG A 46 -3.60 -9.26 5.48
CA ARG A 46 -4.67 -10.28 5.30
C ARG A 46 -5.16 -10.41 3.86
N MET A 47 -5.05 -9.36 3.04
CA MET A 47 -5.35 -9.42 1.60
C MET A 47 -4.24 -10.11 0.81
N ARG A 48 -2.98 -9.78 1.10
CA ARG A 48 -1.81 -10.49 0.54
C ARG A 48 -1.83 -11.96 0.94
N ALA A 49 -2.17 -12.31 2.19
CA ALA A 49 -2.35 -13.69 2.62
C ALA A 49 -3.38 -14.45 1.74
N ARG A 50 -4.63 -13.97 1.66
CA ARG A 50 -5.66 -14.62 0.81
C ARG A 50 -5.25 -14.70 -0.68
N THR A 51 -4.54 -13.70 -1.18
CA THR A 51 -3.96 -13.71 -2.54
C THR A 51 -2.95 -14.85 -2.71
N ARG A 52 -1.99 -14.96 -1.79
CA ARG A 52 -0.98 -16.02 -1.73
C ARG A 52 -1.62 -17.41 -1.68
N ASP A 53 -2.63 -17.57 -0.82
CA ASP A 53 -3.35 -18.84 -0.65
C ASP A 53 -4.08 -19.24 -1.94
N SER A 54 -4.76 -18.29 -2.60
CA SER A 54 -5.44 -18.51 -3.89
C SER A 54 -4.49 -18.81 -5.07
N MET A 55 -3.22 -18.43 -4.95
CA MET A 55 -2.18 -18.62 -5.98
C MET A 55 -1.17 -19.74 -5.66
N GLY A 56 -1.26 -20.36 -4.47
CA GLY A 56 -0.31 -21.37 -3.99
C GLY A 56 1.13 -20.86 -3.76
N MET A 57 1.31 -19.56 -3.54
CA MET A 57 2.61 -18.87 -3.58
C MET A 57 2.94 -18.09 -2.29
N GLY A 58 4.17 -18.19 -1.78
CA GLY A 58 4.64 -17.38 -0.64
C GLY A 58 4.99 -15.93 -1.01
N GLU A 59 5.19 -15.03 -0.03
CA GLU A 59 5.46 -13.60 -0.29
C GLU A 59 6.69 -13.40 -1.20
N THR A 60 7.78 -14.16 -0.95
CA THR A 60 9.01 -14.16 -1.78
C THR A 60 8.75 -14.51 -3.24
N HIS A 61 7.74 -15.34 -3.53
CA HIS A 61 7.34 -15.71 -4.89
C HIS A 61 6.66 -14.53 -5.59
N LEU A 62 5.75 -13.86 -4.89
CA LEU A 62 5.07 -12.67 -5.42
C LEU A 62 6.06 -11.51 -5.65
N SER A 63 7.02 -11.31 -4.73
CA SER A 63 8.11 -10.33 -4.90
C SER A 63 9.01 -10.67 -6.08
N ALA A 64 9.41 -11.94 -6.26
CA ALA A 64 10.18 -12.39 -7.42
C ALA A 64 9.44 -12.14 -8.75
N LEU A 65 8.15 -12.45 -8.83
CA LEU A 65 7.35 -12.19 -10.03
C LEU A 65 7.17 -10.69 -10.30
N ARG A 66 6.97 -9.87 -9.26
CA ARG A 66 6.93 -8.39 -9.41
C ARG A 66 8.28 -7.83 -9.90
N TYR A 67 9.40 -8.39 -9.45
CA TYR A 67 10.74 -8.02 -9.92
C TYR A 67 10.95 -8.43 -11.39
N LEU A 68 10.69 -9.69 -11.73
CA LEU A 68 10.78 -10.21 -13.11
C LEU A 68 9.94 -9.40 -14.09
N LEU A 69 8.68 -9.12 -13.75
CA LEU A 69 7.79 -8.30 -14.58
C LEU A 69 8.26 -6.84 -14.70
N ARG A 70 8.89 -6.26 -13.66
CA ARG A 70 9.45 -4.90 -13.71
C ARG A 70 10.71 -4.85 -14.58
N ALA A 71 11.54 -5.89 -14.55
CA ALA A 71 12.76 -6.00 -15.35
C ALA A 71 12.45 -6.24 -16.83
N ASP A 72 11.53 -7.17 -17.14
CA ASP A 72 11.16 -7.49 -18.52
C ASP A 72 10.53 -6.29 -19.25
N ARG A 73 9.64 -5.52 -18.59
CA ARG A 73 9.12 -4.23 -19.10
C ARG A 73 10.20 -3.15 -19.33
N ARG A 74 11.41 -3.33 -18.79
CA ARG A 74 12.57 -2.45 -19.01
C ARG A 74 13.59 -3.06 -20.00
N GLY A 75 13.27 -4.21 -20.62
CA GLY A 75 14.20 -4.98 -21.45
C GLY A 75 15.37 -5.62 -20.69
N HIS A 76 15.37 -5.56 -19.36
CA HIS A 76 16.47 -6.02 -18.52
C HIS A 76 16.38 -7.53 -18.26
N LYS A 77 17.47 -8.25 -18.52
CA LYS A 77 17.51 -9.72 -18.44
C LYS A 77 18.07 -10.21 -17.12
N VAL A 78 17.16 -10.67 -16.26
CA VAL A 78 17.40 -11.11 -14.89
C VAL A 78 18.10 -12.47 -14.85
N ARG A 79 19.16 -12.58 -14.06
CA ARG A 79 19.85 -13.83 -13.70
C ARG A 79 19.43 -14.26 -12.30
N GLN A 80 19.63 -15.54 -11.97
CA GLN A 80 19.26 -16.08 -10.65
C GLN A 80 20.00 -15.41 -9.47
N ARG A 81 21.22 -14.87 -9.70
CA ARG A 81 21.95 -14.07 -8.69
C ARG A 81 21.29 -12.71 -8.42
N ASP A 82 20.66 -12.12 -9.44
CA ASP A 82 20.04 -10.80 -9.35
C ASP A 82 18.73 -10.92 -8.54
N LEU A 83 18.01 -12.04 -8.69
CA LEU A 83 16.90 -12.42 -7.81
C LEU A 83 17.35 -12.70 -6.36
N ALA A 84 18.51 -13.30 -6.14
CA ALA A 84 19.03 -13.53 -4.79
C ALA A 84 19.29 -12.19 -4.07
N SER A 85 19.97 -11.26 -4.76
CA SER A 85 20.26 -9.92 -4.25
C SER A 85 19.00 -9.07 -4.07
N ALA A 86 18.11 -8.99 -5.08
CA ALA A 86 16.91 -8.14 -5.04
C ALA A 86 15.76 -8.68 -4.16
N LEU A 87 15.96 -9.80 -3.48
CA LEU A 87 15.02 -10.40 -2.51
C LEU A 87 15.70 -10.70 -1.17
N GLU A 88 16.97 -10.34 -1.00
CA GLU A 88 17.77 -10.57 0.22
C GLU A 88 17.77 -12.04 0.71
N ILE A 89 17.81 -12.98 -0.24
CA ILE A 89 17.83 -14.42 0.03
C ILE A 89 19.13 -15.09 -0.44
N THR A 90 19.48 -16.20 0.19
CA THR A 90 20.66 -16.99 -0.23
C THR A 90 20.53 -17.49 -1.68
N PRO A 91 21.65 -17.69 -2.41
CA PRO A 91 21.60 -18.22 -3.77
C PRO A 91 20.92 -19.59 -3.90
N ALA A 92 20.95 -20.41 -2.85
CA ALA A 92 20.25 -21.69 -2.77
C ALA A 92 18.72 -21.50 -2.68
N SER A 93 18.26 -20.59 -1.80
CA SER A 93 16.85 -20.20 -1.71
C SER A 93 16.35 -19.59 -3.03
N ALA A 94 17.16 -18.77 -3.69
CA ALA A 94 16.86 -18.23 -5.02
C ALA A 94 16.77 -19.31 -6.11
N SER A 95 17.53 -20.41 -5.99
CA SER A 95 17.36 -21.56 -6.89
C SER A 95 16.01 -22.24 -6.66
N ALA A 96 15.75 -22.70 -5.45
CA ALA A 96 14.49 -23.41 -5.12
C ALA A 96 13.24 -22.57 -5.46
N LEU A 97 13.34 -21.24 -5.30
CA LEU A 97 12.34 -20.27 -5.73
C LEU A 97 12.15 -20.25 -7.26
N VAL A 98 13.24 -20.13 -8.05
CA VAL A 98 13.17 -20.17 -9.52
C VAL A 98 12.67 -21.55 -10.01
N ASP A 99 13.15 -22.64 -9.43
CA ASP A 99 12.72 -24.00 -9.74
C ASP A 99 11.21 -24.18 -9.48
N ARG A 100 10.69 -23.60 -8.38
CA ARG A 100 9.26 -23.56 -8.07
C ARG A 100 8.47 -22.71 -9.07
N LEU A 101 8.91 -21.49 -9.37
CA LEU A 101 8.24 -20.62 -10.34
C LEU A 101 8.23 -21.20 -11.76
N VAL A 102 9.27 -21.93 -12.17
CA VAL A 102 9.29 -22.66 -13.44
C VAL A 102 8.32 -23.83 -13.44
N ARG A 103 8.32 -24.65 -12.37
CA ARG A 103 7.42 -25.81 -12.22
C ARG A 103 5.94 -25.41 -12.19
N ASP A 104 5.60 -24.26 -11.58
CA ASP A 104 4.24 -23.72 -11.52
C ASP A 104 3.83 -22.92 -12.77
N GLY A 105 4.70 -22.86 -13.80
CA GLY A 105 4.44 -22.21 -15.09
C GLY A 105 4.52 -20.68 -15.08
N TYR A 106 5.05 -20.08 -14.02
CA TYR A 106 5.16 -18.64 -13.81
C TYR A 106 6.44 -18.02 -14.41
N ALA A 107 7.52 -18.79 -14.43
CA ALA A 107 8.79 -18.39 -15.04
C ALA A 107 9.26 -19.42 -16.08
N ARG A 108 10.21 -19.01 -16.93
CA ARG A 108 11.04 -19.92 -17.73
C ARG A 108 12.51 -19.57 -17.55
N ARG A 109 13.38 -20.57 -17.69
CA ARG A 109 14.82 -20.36 -17.91
C ARG A 109 15.07 -20.23 -19.41
N ALA A 110 15.86 -19.24 -19.82
CA ALA A 110 16.26 -19.04 -21.21
C ALA A 110 17.77 -18.74 -21.31
N PRO A 111 18.44 -18.99 -22.46
CA PRO A 111 19.82 -18.55 -22.67
C PRO A 111 19.92 -17.02 -22.70
N HIS A 112 20.97 -16.46 -22.10
CA HIS A 112 21.22 -15.01 -22.17
C HIS A 112 21.64 -14.63 -23.60
N PRO A 113 21.02 -13.61 -24.23
CA PRO A 113 21.15 -13.38 -25.68
C PRO A 113 22.59 -13.05 -26.13
N GLN A 114 23.36 -12.28 -25.34
CA GLN A 114 24.78 -12.05 -25.62
C GLN A 114 25.74 -13.09 -25.02
N ASP A 115 25.26 -14.07 -24.23
CA ASP A 115 26.12 -15.04 -23.56
C ASP A 115 25.42 -16.40 -23.37
N ARG A 116 25.67 -17.32 -24.31
CA ARG A 116 25.06 -18.67 -24.30
C ARG A 116 25.51 -19.56 -23.13
N ARG A 117 26.52 -19.16 -22.33
CA ARG A 117 26.92 -19.86 -21.10
C ARG A 117 26.12 -19.40 -19.87
N SER A 118 25.41 -18.28 -19.98
CA SER A 118 24.56 -17.74 -18.93
C SER A 118 23.09 -18.07 -19.16
N VAL A 119 22.38 -18.33 -18.06
CA VAL A 119 20.92 -18.52 -18.04
C VAL A 119 20.26 -17.31 -17.39
N VAL A 120 19.17 -16.86 -18.00
CA VAL A 120 18.27 -15.82 -17.49
C VAL A 120 16.93 -16.43 -17.09
N VAL A 121 16.22 -15.75 -16.19
CA VAL A 121 14.87 -16.08 -15.75
C VAL A 121 13.93 -15.04 -16.37
N GLU A 122 12.91 -15.51 -17.08
CA GLU A 122 11.91 -14.64 -17.73
C GLU A 122 10.51 -14.98 -17.19
N PRO A 123 9.62 -13.99 -17.00
CA PRO A 123 8.22 -14.24 -16.67
C PRO A 123 7.49 -14.89 -17.86
N THR A 124 6.46 -15.68 -17.58
CA THR A 124 5.56 -16.21 -18.62
C THR A 124 4.34 -15.32 -18.82
N ALA A 125 3.62 -15.52 -19.93
CA ALA A 125 2.31 -14.88 -20.15
C ALA A 125 1.27 -15.28 -19.08
N LYS A 126 1.40 -16.47 -18.46
CA LYS A 126 0.57 -16.88 -17.30
C LYS A 126 0.80 -15.95 -16.12
N THR A 127 2.06 -15.73 -15.73
CA THR A 127 2.41 -14.75 -14.69
C THR A 127 1.90 -13.37 -15.02
N ASP A 128 2.10 -12.92 -16.25
CA ASP A 128 1.69 -11.58 -16.66
C ASP A 128 0.16 -11.42 -16.57
N HIS A 129 -0.62 -12.43 -16.96
CA HIS A 129 -2.07 -12.42 -16.80
C HIS A 129 -2.51 -12.51 -15.32
N GLU A 130 -2.07 -13.52 -14.57
CA GLU A 130 -2.59 -13.79 -13.22
C GLU A 130 -2.11 -12.75 -12.19
N VAL A 131 -0.87 -12.26 -12.29
CA VAL A 131 -0.37 -11.19 -11.41
C VAL A 131 -1.05 -9.86 -11.76
N ARG A 132 -1.34 -9.57 -13.05
CA ARG A 132 -2.16 -8.40 -13.42
C ARG A 132 -3.60 -8.54 -12.94
N ALA A 133 -4.23 -9.71 -13.03
CA ALA A 133 -5.60 -9.91 -12.59
C ALA A 133 -5.73 -9.62 -11.08
N THR A 134 -4.94 -10.30 -10.25
CA THR A 134 -5.10 -10.22 -8.79
C THR A 134 -4.51 -8.94 -8.18
N LEU A 135 -3.35 -8.45 -8.64
CA LEU A 135 -2.82 -7.16 -8.16
C LEU A 135 -3.44 -5.95 -8.88
N GLY A 136 -3.96 -6.12 -10.10
CA GLY A 136 -4.67 -5.07 -10.82
C GLY A 136 -6.02 -4.77 -10.17
N ALA A 137 -6.81 -5.80 -9.83
CA ALA A 137 -8.04 -5.61 -9.07
C ALA A 137 -7.80 -4.86 -7.74
N MET A 138 -6.69 -5.18 -7.05
CA MET A 138 -6.25 -4.48 -5.84
C MET A 138 -5.89 -3.01 -6.12
N HIS A 139 -5.02 -2.72 -7.09
CA HIS A 139 -4.64 -1.35 -7.42
C HIS A 139 -5.81 -0.51 -7.95
N SER A 140 -6.70 -1.09 -8.76
CA SER A 140 -7.92 -0.42 -9.24
C SER A 140 -8.87 -0.08 -8.09
N SER A 141 -9.01 -0.97 -7.10
CA SER A 141 -9.78 -0.70 -5.89
C SER A 141 -9.15 0.42 -5.03
N MET A 142 -7.82 0.47 -4.95
CA MET A 142 -7.09 1.54 -4.27
C MET A 142 -7.21 2.88 -5.00
N LEU A 143 -7.19 2.88 -6.33
CA LEU A 143 -7.34 4.07 -7.15
C LEU A 143 -8.77 4.64 -7.04
N ALA A 144 -9.79 3.81 -7.21
CA ALA A 144 -11.19 4.20 -7.04
C ALA A 144 -11.50 4.74 -5.63
N ALA A 145 -10.78 4.27 -4.60
CA ALA A 145 -10.89 4.79 -3.24
C ALA A 145 -10.28 6.20 -3.03
N VAL A 146 -9.48 6.70 -3.97
CA VAL A 146 -8.91 8.07 -3.93
C VAL A 146 -9.39 8.98 -5.06
N GLU A 147 -9.99 8.44 -6.12
CA GLU A 147 -10.60 9.21 -7.23
C GLU A 147 -11.72 10.17 -6.77
N GLY A 148 -12.39 9.86 -5.66
CA GLY A 148 -13.43 10.72 -5.07
C GLY A 148 -12.92 11.86 -4.17
N LEU A 149 -11.61 11.98 -3.95
CA LEU A 149 -11.04 12.99 -3.04
C LEU A 149 -10.84 14.34 -3.74
N THR A 150 -11.08 15.43 -3.01
CA THR A 150 -10.79 16.79 -3.49
C THR A 150 -9.28 17.03 -3.62
N PRO A 151 -8.84 18.04 -4.41
CA PRO A 151 -7.43 18.40 -4.51
C PRO A 151 -6.78 18.76 -3.16
N ALA A 152 -7.54 19.28 -2.20
CA ALA A 152 -7.06 19.59 -0.85
C ALA A 152 -6.80 18.32 -0.03
N GLU A 153 -7.73 17.36 -0.05
CA GLU A 153 -7.57 16.06 0.62
C GLU A 153 -6.42 15.25 0.01
N LEU A 154 -6.30 15.26 -1.32
CA LEU A 154 -5.17 14.63 -2.03
C LEU A 154 -3.83 15.28 -1.64
N ALA A 155 -3.76 16.61 -1.54
CA ALA A 155 -2.55 17.31 -1.10
C ALA A 155 -2.20 16.97 0.36
N GLY A 156 -3.17 16.94 1.26
CA GLY A 156 -3.00 16.56 2.66
C GLY A 156 -2.55 15.11 2.83
N ALA A 157 -3.23 14.16 2.18
CA ALA A 157 -2.85 12.75 2.19
C ALA A 157 -1.45 12.51 1.62
N ALA A 158 -1.08 13.19 0.53
CA ALA A 158 0.26 13.09 -0.05
C ALA A 158 1.34 13.71 0.84
N ALA A 159 1.03 14.79 1.58
CA ALA A 159 1.96 15.37 2.56
C ALA A 159 2.15 14.46 3.78
N PHE A 160 1.07 13.90 4.32
CA PHE A 160 1.07 12.91 5.40
C PHE A 160 1.88 11.66 5.04
N LEU A 161 1.66 11.08 3.86
CA LEU A 161 2.42 9.91 3.39
C LEU A 161 3.92 10.24 3.22
N ARG A 162 4.29 11.41 2.71
CA ARG A 162 5.71 11.85 2.64
C ARG A 162 6.35 12.08 4.01
N ALA A 163 5.57 12.48 5.02
CA ALA A 163 6.07 12.59 6.39
C ALA A 163 6.34 11.21 7.00
N LEU A 164 5.41 10.26 6.81
CA LEU A 164 5.55 8.88 7.29
C LEU A 164 6.65 8.09 6.58
N ILE A 165 6.88 8.33 5.29
CA ILE A 165 7.92 7.64 4.51
C ILE A 165 9.30 8.03 5.08
N ARG A 166 9.60 9.33 5.17
CA ARG A 166 10.85 9.81 5.78
C ARG A 166 11.03 9.33 7.22
N SER A 167 9.99 9.41 8.05
CA SER A 167 10.03 8.93 9.43
C SER A 167 10.30 7.43 9.59
N VAL A 168 10.20 6.62 8.54
CA VAL A 168 10.63 5.21 8.54
C VAL A 168 12.05 5.10 7.97
N GLU A 169 12.32 5.74 6.83
CA GLU A 169 13.64 5.77 6.18
C GLU A 169 14.73 6.30 7.15
N GLU A 170 14.43 7.32 7.93
CA GLU A 170 15.31 7.91 8.97
C GLU A 170 15.63 6.92 10.10
N HIS A 171 14.75 5.97 10.43
CA HIS A 171 15.01 4.96 11.47
C HIS A 171 15.75 3.72 10.93
N ASP A 172 15.54 3.39 9.65
CA ASP A 172 16.27 2.30 8.97
C ASP A 172 17.78 2.65 8.80
N GLU A 173 18.14 3.95 8.79
CA GLU A 173 19.54 4.42 8.80
C GLU A 173 20.18 4.38 10.20
N ASP A 174 19.48 4.80 11.26
CA ASP A 174 19.99 4.78 12.65
C ASP A 174 20.27 3.36 13.19
N GLU A 175 19.48 2.35 12.80
CA GLU A 175 19.70 0.96 13.24
C GLU A 175 20.88 0.28 12.52
N ALA A 176 21.39 0.87 11.42
CA ALA A 176 22.48 0.31 10.62
C ALA A 176 23.90 0.68 11.11
N ASP A 177 24.06 1.78 11.85
CA ASP A 177 25.38 2.31 12.29
C ASP A 177 25.72 1.97 13.76
N GLN A 178 25.00 1.01 14.37
CA GLN A 178 25.22 0.59 15.76
C GLN A 178 26.07 -0.71 15.83
N PRO A 179 27.37 -0.64 16.21
CA PRO A 179 28.22 -1.82 16.30
C PRO A 179 27.88 -2.68 17.53
N ALA A 180 28.13 -3.99 17.40
CA ALA A 180 27.93 -5.02 18.42
C ALA A 180 29.15 -5.24 19.34
#